data_AF-V7PK89-F1
#
_entry.id   AF-V7PK89-F1
#
_cell.length_a   1.000
_cell.length_b   1.000
_cell.length_c   1.000
_cell.angle_alpha   90.00
_cell.angle_beta   90.00
_cell.angle_gamma   90.00
#
_symmetry.space_group_name_H-M   'P 1'
#
loop_
_entity.id
_entity.type
_entity.pdbx_description
1 polymer ?
#
loop_
_entity_poly.entity_id
_entity_poly.type
_entity_poly.pdbx_seq_one_letter_code
_entity_poly.pdbx_strand_id
1 'polypeptide(L)'
;YTGLINKFWDPDSSNFFYLGSTKRKIVRVYGPNLVMIQHRCKVWPWSRQKYFYALAAKFKISENKTIIVMASGNINDHNRKNKKHFENTIVESANLFQAEVDSEDDIRSGKLKKMFVHLNGYIVEKKNGHIYITYIESIK
;
A
#
# COMPACT_ATOMS: atom_id res chain seq x y z
N TYR A 1 4.47 -14.08 -16.79
CA TYR A 1 5.35 -13.27 -15.93
C TYR A 1 4.91 -11.80 -15.93
N THR A 2 5.10 -11.04 -17.01
CA THR A 2 4.72 -9.61 -17.09
C THR A 2 3.24 -9.35 -16.78
N GLY A 3 2.32 -10.19 -17.29
CA GLY A 3 0.90 -10.06 -16.96
C GLY A 3 0.58 -10.20 -15.46
N LEU A 4 1.31 -11.04 -14.74
CA LEU A 4 1.16 -11.19 -13.28
C LEU A 4 1.68 -9.95 -12.53
N ILE A 5 2.82 -9.41 -12.96
CA ILE A 5 3.38 -8.17 -12.40
C ILE A 5 2.41 -7.00 -12.61
N ASN A 6 1.86 -6.87 -13.82
CA ASN A 6 0.88 -5.84 -14.13
C ASN A 6 -0.36 -5.99 -13.25
N LYS A 7 -0.83 -7.22 -13.05
CA LYS A 7 -1.92 -7.48 -12.11
C LYS A 7 -1.59 -7.05 -10.69
N PHE A 8 -0.39 -7.33 -10.16
CA PHE A 8 -0.01 -6.87 -8.83
C PHE A 8 0.17 -5.35 -8.70
N TRP A 9 0.59 -4.68 -9.78
CA TRP A 9 0.77 -3.23 -9.81
C TRP A 9 -0.54 -2.46 -9.99
N ASP A 10 -1.52 -3.06 -10.66
CA ASP A 10 -2.82 -2.47 -10.93
C ASP A 10 -3.64 -2.31 -9.64
N PRO A 11 -4.06 -1.08 -9.27
CA PRO A 11 -4.90 -0.84 -8.09
C PRO A 11 -6.31 -1.44 -8.20
N ASP A 12 -6.84 -1.60 -9.41
CA ASP A 12 -8.18 -2.13 -9.66
C ASP A 12 -8.20 -3.67 -9.66
N SER A 13 -7.02 -4.29 -9.61
CA SER A 13 -6.93 -5.73 -9.49
C SER A 13 -7.36 -6.21 -8.10
N SER A 14 -8.13 -7.30 -8.09
CA SER A 14 -8.46 -8.03 -6.86
C SER A 14 -7.17 -8.45 -6.15
N ASN A 15 -6.98 -8.04 -4.89
CA ASN A 15 -5.80 -8.45 -4.13
C ASN A 15 -5.89 -9.94 -3.80
N PHE A 16 -4.93 -10.75 -4.27
CA PHE A 16 -4.98 -12.19 -4.06
C PHE A 16 -4.80 -12.62 -2.59
N PHE A 17 -4.21 -11.75 -1.77
CA PHE A 17 -3.76 -12.10 -0.42
C PHE A 17 -4.55 -11.44 0.73
N TYR A 18 -5.52 -10.57 0.42
CA TYR A 18 -6.38 -9.98 1.45
C TYR A 18 -7.76 -10.61 1.43
N LEU A 19 -8.10 -11.35 2.49
CA LEU A 19 -9.37 -12.06 2.71
C LEU A 19 -10.59 -11.15 2.97
N GLY A 20 -10.55 -9.88 2.56
CA GLY A 20 -11.61 -8.90 2.85
C GLY A 20 -11.93 -7.98 1.68
N SER A 21 -12.97 -7.15 1.86
CA SER A 21 -13.27 -6.07 0.90
C SER A 21 -12.13 -5.07 0.93
N THR A 22 -11.40 -4.98 -0.19
CA THR A 22 -10.30 -4.04 -0.37
C THR A 22 -10.60 -3.13 -1.56
N LYS A 23 -10.35 -1.84 -1.38
CA LYS A 23 -10.40 -0.85 -2.46
C LYS A 23 -9.09 -0.06 -2.43
N ARG A 24 -8.37 -0.07 -3.54
CA ARG A 24 -7.16 0.73 -3.73
C ARG A 24 -7.46 1.88 -4.67
N LYS A 25 -6.79 3.00 -4.44
CA LYS A 25 -6.88 4.21 -5.25
C LYS A 25 -5.48 4.81 -5.35
N ILE A 26 -5.09 5.24 -6.55
CA ILE A 26 -3.90 6.08 -6.71
C ILE A 26 -4.29 7.51 -6.34
N VAL A 27 -3.57 8.08 -5.37
CA VAL A 27 -3.82 9.41 -4.82
C VAL A 27 -2.90 10.44 -5.46
N ARG A 28 -1.67 10.04 -5.76
CA ARG A 28 -0.67 10.88 -6.41
C ARG A 28 0.27 10.02 -7.24
N VAL A 29 0.67 10.51 -8.41
CA VAL A 29 1.66 9.86 -9.28
C VAL A 29 2.95 10.67 -9.21
N TYR A 30 4.06 10.02 -8.87
CA TYR A 30 5.40 10.61 -8.92
C TYR A 30 6.18 10.17 -10.16
N GLY A 31 5.84 9.00 -10.69
CA GLY A 31 6.40 8.47 -11.92
C GLY A 31 5.75 7.14 -12.30
N PRO A 32 6.17 6.52 -13.42
CA PRO A 32 5.55 5.30 -13.93
C PRO A 32 5.66 4.10 -12.97
N ASN A 33 6.65 4.14 -12.07
CA ASN A 33 6.97 3.08 -11.12
C ASN A 33 6.90 3.53 -9.66
N LEU A 34 6.39 4.74 -9.39
CA LEU A 34 6.30 5.29 -8.04
C LEU A 34 5.02 6.11 -7.89
N VAL A 35 4.14 5.66 -7.01
CA VAL A 35 2.83 6.27 -6.75
C VAL A 35 2.52 6.29 -5.27
N MET A 36 1.71 7.24 -4.84
CA MET A 36 1.04 7.18 -3.54
C MET A 36 -0.31 6.52 -3.72
N ILE A 37 -0.59 5.53 -2.91
CA ILE A 37 -1.89 4.85 -2.88
C ILE A 37 -2.63 5.12 -1.58
N GLN A 38 -3.95 5.12 -1.67
CA GLN A 38 -4.85 4.90 -0.56
C GLN A 38 -5.37 3.47 -0.65
N HIS A 39 -5.23 2.72 0.43
CA HIS A 39 -5.81 1.40 0.54
C HIS A 39 -6.88 1.44 1.63
N ARG A 40 -8.11 1.09 1.27
CA ARG A 40 -9.23 0.92 2.22
C ARG A 40 -9.54 -0.56 2.36
N CYS A 41 -9.68 -1.05 3.58
CA CYS A 41 -9.99 -2.45 3.86
C CYS A 41 -11.04 -2.63 4.94
N LYS A 42 -11.78 -3.74 4.86
CA LYS A 42 -12.79 -4.12 5.83
C LYS A 42 -12.68 -5.62 6.10
N VAL A 43 -12.49 -5.99 7.37
CA VAL A 43 -12.28 -7.40 7.77
C VAL A 43 -13.61 -8.16 7.79
N TRP A 44 -14.66 -7.53 8.32
CA TRP A 44 -16.01 -8.10 8.40
C TRP A 44 -17.08 -7.08 7.96
N PRO A 45 -18.25 -7.51 7.45
CA PRO A 45 -19.32 -6.61 6.98
C PRO A 45 -19.78 -5.57 8.01
N TRP A 46 -19.62 -5.84 9.31
CA TRP A 46 -20.01 -4.94 10.40
C TRP A 46 -18.82 -4.21 11.05
N SER A 47 -17.59 -4.55 10.65
CA SER A 47 -16.39 -3.92 11.21
C SER A 47 -16.20 -2.49 10.70
N ARG A 48 -15.62 -1.64 11.54
CA ARG A 48 -15.22 -0.29 11.12
C ARG A 48 -14.16 -0.40 10.02
N GLN A 49 -14.42 0.26 8.90
CA GLN A 49 -13.51 0.30 7.77
C GLN A 49 -12.19 0.97 8.17
N LYS A 50 -11.10 0.35 7.74
CA LYS A 50 -9.73 0.81 7.95
C LYS A 50 -9.17 1.36 6.65
N TYR A 51 -8.17 2.21 6.77
CA TYR A 51 -7.44 2.69 5.60
C TYR A 51 -6.00 3.05 5.96
N PHE A 52 -5.14 3.06 4.96
CA PHE A 52 -3.79 3.59 5.06
C PHE A 52 -3.37 4.28 3.76
N TYR A 53 -2.36 5.13 3.87
CA TYR A 53 -1.62 5.66 2.73
C TYR A 53 -0.23 5.06 2.71
N ALA A 54 0.29 4.79 1.52
CA ALA A 54 1.64 4.30 1.34
C ALA A 54 2.21 4.78 0.00
N LEU A 55 3.52 4.99 -0.04
CA LEU A 55 4.26 5.04 -1.29
C LEU A 55 4.43 3.61 -1.78
N ALA A 56 3.99 3.32 -2.99
CA ALA A 56 4.20 2.06 -3.68
C ALA A 56 5.19 2.26 -4.82
N ALA A 57 6.19 1.38 -4.88
CA ALA A 57 7.25 1.41 -5.86
C ALA A 57 7.40 0.05 -6.55
N LYS A 58 7.73 0.08 -7.84
CA LYS A 58 7.99 -1.11 -8.65
C LYS A 58 9.41 -1.07 -9.19
N PHE A 59 10.19 -2.10 -8.87
CA PHE A 59 11.57 -2.24 -9.28
C PHE A 59 11.75 -3.50 -10.12
N LYS A 60 12.15 -3.35 -11.38
CA LYS A 60 12.62 -4.47 -12.20
C LYS A 60 14.11 -4.66 -11.91
N ILE A 61 14.44 -5.67 -11.12
CA ILE A 61 15.83 -5.97 -10.72
C ILE A 61 16.58 -6.68 -11.86
N SER A 62 15.88 -7.57 -12.56
CA SER A 62 16.37 -8.24 -13.77
C SER A 62 15.19 -8.63 -14.66
N GLU A 63 15.45 -9.25 -15.81
CA GLU A 63 14.39 -9.80 -16.67
C GLU A 63 13.48 -10.81 -15.95
N ASN A 64 14.05 -11.50 -14.96
CA ASN A 64 13.39 -12.58 -14.23
C ASN A 64 13.02 -12.20 -12.79
N LYS A 65 13.32 -10.98 -12.32
CA LYS A 65 13.06 -10.56 -10.94
C LYS A 65 12.47 -9.16 -10.88
N THR A 66 11.30 -9.05 -10.26
CA THR A 66 10.60 -7.79 -10.03
C THR A 66 10.17 -7.71 -8.58
N ILE A 67 10.33 -6.53 -7.98
CA ILE A 67 9.90 -6.24 -6.62
C ILE A 67 8.84 -5.15 -6.71
N ILE A 68 7.71 -5.37 -6.05
CA ILE A 68 6.72 -4.34 -5.79
C ILE A 68 6.68 -4.18 -4.29
N VAL A 69 6.92 -2.97 -3.78
CA VAL A 69 7.03 -2.71 -2.36
C VAL A 69 6.30 -1.43 -2.00
N MET A 70 5.76 -1.35 -0.81
CA MET A 70 5.10 -0.18 -0.30
C MET A 70 5.36 0.03 1.19
N ALA A 71 5.44 1.30 1.59
CA ALA A 71 5.62 1.72 2.97
C ALA A 71 4.85 3.01 3.24
N SER A 72 4.31 3.14 4.45
CA SER A 72 3.68 4.38 4.91
C SER A 72 4.75 5.40 5.29
N GLY A 73 4.54 6.64 4.85
CA GLY A 73 5.25 7.83 5.35
C GLY A 73 4.31 8.71 6.19
N ASN A 74 4.75 9.93 6.47
CA ASN A 74 4.01 10.90 7.28
C ASN A 74 3.00 11.68 6.44
N ILE A 75 1.81 11.10 6.28
CA ILE A 75 0.74 11.68 5.45
C ILE A 75 -0.27 12.44 6.29
N ASN A 76 -0.39 13.75 6.08
CA ASN A 76 -1.50 14.56 6.58
C ASN A 76 -2.72 14.38 5.68
N ASP A 77 -3.76 13.79 6.23
CA ASP A 77 -5.04 13.54 5.56
C ASP A 77 -6.21 14.26 6.24
N HIS A 78 -5.92 15.19 7.16
CA HIS A 78 -6.90 15.95 7.93
C HIS A 78 -7.93 15.10 8.70
N ASN A 79 -7.60 13.85 9.03
CA ASN A 79 -8.48 13.02 9.86
C ASN A 79 -8.51 13.56 11.30
N ARG A 80 -9.62 14.20 11.67
CA ARG A 80 -9.83 14.84 12.98
C ARG A 80 -9.72 13.89 14.18
N LYS A 81 -9.90 12.59 13.97
CA LYS A 81 -9.82 11.56 15.03
C LYS A 81 -8.48 10.84 15.07
N ASN A 82 -7.61 11.04 14.09
CA ASN A 82 -6.31 10.39 14.07
C ASN A 82 -5.31 11.18 14.93
N LYS A 83 -5.08 10.72 16.16
CA LYS A 83 -4.06 11.26 17.08
C LYS A 83 -2.82 10.37 17.20
N LYS A 84 -2.77 9.26 16.45
CA LYS A 84 -1.67 8.30 16.57
C LYS A 84 -0.44 8.81 15.84
N HIS A 85 0.65 8.94 16.59
CA HIS A 85 1.98 9.00 16.02
C HIS A 85 2.32 7.64 15.42
N PHE A 86 2.85 7.65 14.20
CA PHE A 86 3.39 6.48 13.54
C PHE A 86 4.83 6.76 13.17
N GLU A 87 5.66 5.77 13.41
CA GLU A 87 7.05 5.76 13.00
C GLU A 87 7.30 4.41 12.34
N ASN A 88 7.87 4.44 11.15
CA ASN A 88 8.24 3.27 10.41
C ASN A 88 9.60 2.76 10.90
N THR A 89 9.60 1.62 11.58
CA THR A 89 10.80 1.00 12.14
C THR A 89 11.52 0.05 11.18
N ILE A 90 10.97 -0.21 9.99
CA ILE A 90 11.61 -1.06 8.96
C ILE A 90 12.22 -0.20 7.86
N VAL A 91 11.47 0.80 7.40
CA VAL A 91 11.93 1.76 6.40
C VAL A 91 12.04 3.12 7.09
N GLU A 92 13.09 3.31 7.87
CA GLU A 92 13.29 4.53 8.68
C GLU A 92 13.30 5.80 7.82
N SER A 93 13.83 5.71 6.59
CA SER A 93 13.83 6.82 5.63
C SER A 93 12.42 7.27 5.22
N ALA A 94 11.40 6.42 5.35
CA ALA A 94 10.01 6.79 5.08
C ALA A 94 9.47 7.81 6.09
N ASN A 95 10.06 7.90 7.29
CA ASN A 95 9.67 8.89 8.31
C ASN A 95 10.00 10.33 7.89
N LEU A 96 10.99 10.51 7.02
CA LEU A 96 11.34 11.82 6.45
C LEU A 96 10.34 12.27 5.39
N PHE A 97 9.60 11.33 4.79
CA PHE A 97 8.65 11.64 3.74
C PHE A 97 7.36 12.21 4.33
N GLN A 98 7.09 13.48 4.02
CA GLN A 98 5.87 14.18 4.41
C GLN A 98 5.06 14.56 3.19
N ALA A 99 3.75 14.37 3.27
CA ALA A 99 2.85 14.83 2.23
C ALA A 99 1.46 15.12 2.78
N GLU A 100 0.79 16.09 2.16
CA GLU A 100 -0.60 16.41 2.43
C GLU A 100 -1.50 15.87 1.32
N VAL A 101 -2.67 15.37 1.71
CA VAL A 101 -3.69 14.79 0.84
C VAL A 101 -5.04 15.39 1.22
N ASP A 102 -5.73 15.98 0.25
CA ASP A 102 -7.15 16.31 0.40
C ASP A 102 -7.97 15.01 0.35
N SER A 103 -8.35 14.54 1.54
CA SER A 103 -8.99 13.25 1.72
C SER A 103 -10.52 13.36 1.71
N GLU A 104 -11.18 12.22 1.50
CA GLU A 104 -12.63 12.17 1.47
C GLU A 104 -13.27 12.49 2.85
N ASP A 105 -14.51 12.96 2.86
CA ASP A 105 -15.21 13.42 4.08
C ASP A 105 -15.28 12.36 5.20
N ASP A 106 -15.40 11.10 4.83
CA ASP A 106 -15.43 9.99 5.77
C ASP A 106 -14.08 9.76 6.47
N ILE A 107 -12.97 10.10 5.81
CA ILE A 107 -11.64 10.16 6.39
C ILE A 107 -11.49 11.42 7.25
N ARG A 108 -11.81 12.60 6.73
CA ARG A 108 -11.68 13.89 7.45
C ARG A 108 -12.49 13.91 8.75
N SER A 109 -13.71 13.39 8.72
CA SER A 109 -14.59 13.22 9.90
C SER A 109 -14.15 12.09 10.85
N GLY A 110 -13.18 11.28 10.45
CA GLY A 110 -12.67 10.14 11.21
C GLY A 110 -13.65 8.99 11.32
N LYS A 111 -14.58 8.80 10.36
CA LYS A 111 -15.42 7.60 10.30
C LYS A 111 -14.55 6.36 10.08
N LEU A 112 -13.55 6.44 9.21
CA LEU A 112 -12.60 5.35 8.96
C LEU A 112 -11.45 5.39 9.98
N LYS A 113 -10.89 4.21 10.30
CA LYS A 113 -9.73 4.07 11.19
C LYS A 113 -8.44 4.08 10.37
N LYS A 114 -7.56 5.06 10.61
CA LYS A 114 -6.22 5.10 10.00
C LYS A 114 -5.35 3.97 10.55
N MET A 115 -4.62 3.33 9.66
CA MET A 115 -3.63 2.27 9.88
C MET A 115 -2.35 2.66 9.16
N PHE A 116 -1.25 1.96 9.46
CA PHE A 116 0.03 2.22 8.83
C PHE A 116 0.75 0.93 8.46
N VAL A 117 1.51 0.98 7.37
CA VAL A 117 2.27 -0.15 6.84
C VAL A 117 3.75 0.16 7.03
N HIS A 118 4.44 -0.68 7.79
CA HIS A 118 5.89 -0.60 7.90
C HIS A 118 6.53 -1.04 6.59
N LEU A 119 6.13 -2.22 6.09
CA LEU A 119 6.56 -2.77 4.82
C LEU A 119 5.51 -3.74 4.29
N ASN A 120 5.14 -3.61 3.03
CA ASN A 120 4.31 -4.61 2.35
C ASN A 120 4.78 -4.76 0.90
N GLY A 121 4.77 -5.97 0.35
CA GLY A 121 5.07 -6.13 -1.06
C GLY A 121 5.21 -7.57 -1.53
N TYR A 122 5.65 -7.68 -2.78
CA TYR A 122 5.88 -8.92 -3.49
C TYR A 122 7.27 -8.91 -4.11
N ILE A 123 7.97 -10.03 -3.97
CA ILE A 123 9.13 -10.36 -4.80
C ILE A 123 8.67 -11.44 -5.77
N VAL A 124 8.69 -11.14 -7.07
CA VAL A 124 8.24 -12.03 -8.14
C VAL A 124 9.44 -12.48 -8.96
N GLU A 125 9.78 -13.75 -8.84
CA GLU A 125 10.92 -14.38 -9.50
C GLU A 125 10.46 -15.42 -10.54
N LYS A 126 11.05 -15.40 -11.73
CA LYS A 126 10.87 -16.42 -12.77
C LYS A 126 12.11 -17.32 -12.79
N LYS A 127 11.95 -18.60 -12.47
CA LYS A 127 13.05 -19.59 -12.44
C LYS A 127 12.55 -20.92 -13.00
N ASN A 128 13.34 -21.56 -13.87
CA ASN A 128 13.08 -22.89 -14.44
C ASN A 128 11.65 -23.08 -14.99
N GLY A 129 11.13 -22.08 -15.72
CA GLY A 129 9.76 -22.11 -16.27
C GLY A 129 8.65 -21.82 -15.27
N HIS A 130 8.95 -21.71 -13.98
CA HIS A 130 7.99 -21.41 -12.92
C HIS A 130 8.09 -19.95 -12.43
N ILE A 131 7.03 -19.50 -11.77
CA ILE A 131 6.97 -18.19 -11.10
C ILE A 131 6.85 -18.41 -9.60
N TYR A 132 7.78 -17.83 -8.85
CA TYR A 132 7.82 -17.82 -7.40
C TYR A 132 7.45 -16.44 -6.91
N ILE A 133 6.61 -16.37 -5.88
CA ILE A 133 6.11 -15.13 -5.30
C ILE A 133 6.38 -15.19 -3.81
N THR A 134 7.21 -14.26 -3.32
CA THR A 134 7.40 -14.05 -1.89
C THR A 134 6.58 -12.84 -1.47
N TYR A 135 5.67 -13.03 -0.52
CA TYR A 135 4.87 -11.97 0.07
C TYR A 135 5.50 -11.51 1.39
N ILE A 136 5.56 -10.20 1.60
CA ILE A 136 6.07 -9.58 2.82
C ILE A 136 4.99 -8.63 3.33
N GLU A 137 4.67 -8.70 4.63
CA GLU A 137 3.70 -7.82 5.26
C GLU A 137 4.07 -7.52 6.71
N SER A 138 4.08 -6.24 7.05
CA SER A 138 4.23 -5.71 8.41
C SER A 138 3.35 -4.46 8.54
N ILE A 139 2.30 -4.56 9.36
CA ILE A 139 1.24 -3.54 9.51
C ILE A 139 1.01 -3.24 11.00
N LYS A 140 0.64 -1.99 11.29
CA LYS A 140 0.32 -1.48 12.64
C LYS A 140 -1.02 -0.74 12.69
#